data_AF-A0A6P3FC37-F1
#
_entry.id   AF-A0A6P3FC37-F1
#
_cell.length_a   1.000
_cell.length_b   1.000
_cell.length_c   1.000
_cell.angle_alpha   90.00
_cell.angle_beta   90.00
_cell.angle_gamma   90.00
#
_symmetry.space_group_name_H-M   'P 1'
#
loop_
_entity.id
_entity.type
_entity.pdbx_description
1 polymer ?
#
loop_
_entity_poly.entity_id
_entity_poly.type
_entity_poly.pdbx_seq_one_letter_code
_entity_poly.pdbx_strand_id
1 'polypeptide(L)'
;MASFVTEVLAHSGSLEKEDLGTRISRLTRRVEEIKGEVCSMISKKYSEFLPSMQSAQDLVTQVAKLSDDIDLLKSRIESEVRRDLHVSTAEFTDLKQQLERDSIVLSLLKQLQEFSTAIEEYNCALAEKKYVAAARHLEEAQKCLKLLKSRKCFDLKMLKSLSMELTIQKQNILYHLGEEWQKLIVWKFPPAKDTSALELCLQTELHLCTEQSQKEEMMPVPPISSVLAAFSILGELQTKLKSFGQMLLKYILRPLASCPSLHAVVENQTNAVVVRFESRMTELEHPSPSEVFAKIQLVLEVLQKHLLDLPLDSDLENEKSSPVVLAEVLGAVVWEDLSECLIKNCLVYSIPTNSSKLQQYEEIIQSTEEFENALKEMRFLKGDTTDLLKYARNVNSHFANKKCQDVIVAARTLMTSEIHNTVKIVPDSKVKVPDLPSPGEDDKRAVQKVAPVQCEGAADLEPEDSLDPHSFSLPTCRISESVKKLMELAYQTLLEATTSSDQCAVQLFYSVRNIFHLFHDVVPTYHK
;
A
#
# COMPACT_ATOMS: atom_id res chain seq x y z
N MET A 1 -76.29 111.89 28.42
CA MET A 1 -77.64 112.47 28.29
C MET A 1 -77.82 113.58 29.32
N ALA A 2 -77.63 114.81 28.88
CA ALA A 2 -78.19 116.05 29.44
C ALA A 2 -78.55 116.89 28.20
N SER A 3 -79.76 117.43 28.15
CA SER A 3 -80.40 117.91 26.91
C SER A 3 -79.74 119.19 26.38
N PHE A 4 -79.31 119.20 25.11
CA PHE A 4 -78.78 120.39 24.42
C PHE A 4 -79.77 121.57 24.47
N VAL A 5 -81.06 121.28 24.59
CA VAL A 5 -82.13 122.27 24.72
C VAL A 5 -82.02 123.09 26.01
N THR A 6 -81.48 122.53 27.11
CA THR A 6 -81.29 123.28 28.36
C THR A 6 -80.11 124.25 28.33
N GLU A 7 -79.08 124.02 27.52
CA GLU A 7 -77.96 124.98 27.38
C GLU A 7 -78.32 126.15 26.46
N VAL A 8 -79.13 125.90 25.43
CA VAL A 8 -79.52 126.92 24.44
C VAL A 8 -80.49 127.95 25.03
N LEU A 9 -81.37 127.56 25.96
CA LEU A 9 -82.33 128.48 26.59
C LEU A 9 -81.71 129.40 27.66
N ALA A 10 -80.56 129.04 28.24
CA ALA A 10 -79.91 129.86 29.27
C ALA A 10 -79.17 131.10 28.73
N HIS A 11 -79.01 131.24 27.40
CA HIS A 11 -78.18 132.30 26.80
C HIS A 11 -78.98 133.39 26.05
N SER A 12 -80.30 133.46 26.23
CA SER A 12 -81.17 134.42 25.51
C SER A 12 -81.12 135.88 26.03
N GLY A 13 -80.17 136.26 26.90
CA GLY A 13 -80.18 137.59 27.48
C GLY A 13 -78.89 137.99 28.18
N SER A 14 -77.80 138.15 27.43
CA SER A 14 -76.70 139.11 27.68
C SER A 14 -75.52 138.75 26.78
N LEU A 15 -75.27 139.58 25.76
CA LEU A 15 -74.05 139.49 24.97
C LEU A 15 -72.86 139.98 25.82
N GLU A 16 -72.12 139.06 26.42
CA GLU A 16 -70.75 139.33 26.88
C GLU A 16 -69.75 138.33 26.28
N LYS A 17 -68.64 138.93 25.84
CA LYS A 17 -67.65 138.41 24.91
C LYS A 17 -66.72 137.37 25.56
N GLU A 18 -67.17 136.12 25.71
CA GLU A 18 -66.29 135.06 25.20
C GLU A 18 -66.50 135.04 23.70
N ASP A 19 -65.52 135.55 22.96
CA ASP A 19 -65.58 135.62 21.51
C ASP A 19 -65.95 134.24 20.96
N LEU A 20 -67.10 134.15 20.27
CA LEU A 20 -67.61 132.93 19.68
C LEU A 20 -66.51 132.22 18.87
N GLY A 21 -65.57 132.98 18.30
CA GLY A 21 -64.38 132.49 17.64
C GLY A 21 -63.54 131.51 18.47
N THR A 22 -63.33 131.74 19.77
CA THR A 22 -62.51 130.84 20.62
C THR A 22 -63.22 129.54 20.98
N ARG A 23 -64.54 129.56 21.19
CA ARG A 23 -65.36 128.35 21.39
C ARG A 23 -65.45 127.54 20.10
N ILE A 24 -65.66 128.21 18.96
CA ILE A 24 -65.65 127.60 17.63
C ILE A 24 -64.28 126.98 17.37
N SER A 25 -63.17 127.68 17.63
CA SER A 25 -61.82 127.15 17.40
C SER A 25 -61.51 125.91 18.22
N ARG A 26 -61.90 125.87 19.51
CA ARG A 26 -61.76 124.67 20.35
C ARG A 26 -62.61 123.52 19.83
N LEU A 27 -63.85 123.81 19.44
CA LEU A 27 -64.77 122.82 18.91
C LEU A 27 -64.26 122.26 17.58
N THR A 28 -63.76 123.11 16.68
CA THR A 28 -63.11 122.72 15.42
C THR A 28 -61.87 121.88 15.68
N ARG A 29 -61.02 122.25 16.65
CA ARG A 29 -59.85 121.44 17.01
C ARG A 29 -60.25 120.06 17.53
N ARG A 30 -61.27 119.98 18.39
CA ARG A 30 -61.79 118.72 18.92
C ARG A 30 -62.47 117.88 17.84
N VAL A 31 -63.16 118.52 16.89
CA VAL A 31 -63.76 117.86 15.73
C VAL A 31 -62.66 117.28 14.83
N GLU A 32 -61.57 118.01 14.59
CA GLU A 32 -60.45 117.49 13.79
C GLU A 32 -59.62 116.43 14.53
N GLU A 33 -59.45 116.54 15.85
CA GLU A 33 -58.84 115.49 16.68
C GLU A 33 -59.68 114.20 16.64
N ILE A 34 -60.99 114.29 16.89
CA ILE A 34 -61.91 113.13 16.83
C ILE A 34 -61.99 112.59 15.41
N LYS A 35 -61.99 113.45 14.38
CA LYS A 35 -61.94 113.02 12.98
C LYS A 35 -60.64 112.27 12.67
N GLY A 36 -59.50 112.74 13.18
CA GLY A 36 -58.22 112.04 13.08
C GLY A 36 -58.25 110.67 13.76
N GLU A 37 -58.82 110.58 14.96
CA GLU A 37 -58.98 109.32 15.69
C GLU A 37 -59.94 108.35 14.99
N VAL A 38 -61.08 108.84 14.49
CA VAL A 38 -62.06 108.06 13.74
C VAL A 38 -61.47 107.58 12.42
N CYS A 39 -60.77 108.44 11.68
CA CYS A 39 -60.08 108.05 10.44
C CYS A 39 -58.95 107.03 10.72
N SER A 40 -58.18 107.21 11.80
CA SER A 40 -57.14 106.25 12.21
C SER A 40 -57.73 104.89 12.61
N MET A 41 -58.84 104.88 13.36
CA MET A 41 -59.52 103.65 13.77
C MET A 41 -60.17 102.95 12.57
N ILE A 42 -60.78 103.69 11.64
CA ILE A 42 -61.32 103.14 10.40
C ILE A 42 -60.21 102.57 9.53
N SER A 43 -59.07 103.25 9.40
CA SER A 43 -57.91 102.74 8.67
C SER A 43 -57.38 101.45 9.31
N LYS A 44 -57.05 101.46 10.61
CA LYS A 44 -56.59 100.25 11.31
C LYS A 44 -57.54 99.07 11.19
N LYS A 45 -58.86 99.32 11.27
CA LYS A 45 -59.87 98.25 11.20
C LYS A 45 -60.10 97.73 9.77
N TYR A 46 -60.19 98.63 8.79
CA TYR A 46 -60.62 98.26 7.43
C TYR A 46 -59.48 98.16 6.42
N SER A 47 -58.41 98.96 6.53
CA SER A 47 -57.27 98.90 5.60
C SER A 47 -56.11 98.04 6.11
N GLU A 48 -55.95 97.85 7.42
CA GLU A 48 -54.84 97.04 7.97
C GLU A 48 -55.32 95.68 8.49
N PHE A 49 -56.31 95.65 9.40
CA PHE A 49 -56.74 94.42 10.07
C PHE A 49 -57.54 93.47 9.17
N LEU A 50 -58.50 93.96 8.38
CA LEU A 50 -59.29 93.10 7.49
C LEU A 50 -58.44 92.37 6.44
N PRO A 51 -57.51 93.03 5.73
CA PRO A 51 -56.61 92.35 4.80
C PRO A 51 -55.65 91.38 5.51
N SER A 52 -55.17 91.72 6.71
CA SER A 52 -54.36 90.83 7.54
C SER A 52 -55.12 89.59 8.01
N MET A 53 -56.41 89.73 8.35
CA MET A 53 -57.25 88.62 8.78
C MET A 53 -57.59 87.71 7.60
N GLN A 54 -57.87 88.29 6.43
CA GLN A 54 -58.09 87.54 5.19
C GLN A 54 -56.83 86.79 4.76
N SER A 55 -55.65 87.44 4.80
CA SER A 55 -54.39 86.77 4.47
C SER A 55 -54.03 85.66 5.47
N ALA A 56 -54.34 85.82 6.76
CA ALA A 56 -54.18 84.76 7.75
C ALA A 56 -55.14 83.60 7.52
N GLN A 57 -56.40 83.87 7.14
CA GLN A 57 -57.38 82.85 6.78
C GLN A 57 -56.96 82.09 5.51
N ASP A 58 -56.48 82.81 4.49
CA ASP A 58 -55.94 82.24 3.26
C ASP A 58 -54.70 81.39 3.56
N LEU A 59 -53.82 81.85 4.44
CA LEU A 59 -52.65 81.08 4.86
C LEU A 59 -53.06 79.80 5.61
N VAL A 60 -54.05 79.86 6.51
CA VAL A 60 -54.59 78.68 7.20
C VAL A 60 -55.18 77.68 6.21
N THR A 61 -55.94 78.14 5.21
CA THR A 61 -56.47 77.25 4.17
C THR A 61 -55.37 76.66 3.28
N GLN A 62 -54.32 77.43 2.97
CA GLN A 62 -53.15 76.92 2.25
C GLN A 62 -52.36 75.89 3.07
N VAL A 63 -52.18 76.11 4.38
CA VAL A 63 -51.51 75.18 5.29
C VAL A 63 -52.32 73.89 5.44
N ALA A 64 -53.65 73.99 5.58
CA ALA A 64 -54.52 72.82 5.62
C ALA A 64 -54.43 72.00 4.33
N LYS A 65 -54.50 72.68 3.17
CA LYS A 65 -54.37 72.03 1.86
C LYS A 65 -53.00 71.38 1.67
N LEU A 66 -51.92 72.03 2.10
CA LEU A 66 -50.57 71.46 2.05
C LEU A 66 -50.43 70.24 2.97
N SER A 67 -51.09 70.25 4.14
CA SER A 67 -51.14 69.09 5.04
C SER A 67 -51.86 67.92 4.38
N ASP A 68 -53.02 68.18 3.77
CA ASP A 68 -53.80 67.17 3.04
C ASP A 68 -52.99 66.59 1.86
N ASP A 69 -52.28 67.43 1.11
CA ASP A 69 -51.40 67.01 0.01
C ASP A 69 -50.23 66.15 0.52
N ILE A 70 -49.66 66.48 1.69
CA ILE A 70 -48.59 65.68 2.34
C ILE A 70 -49.13 64.33 2.81
N ASP A 71 -50.31 64.29 3.42
CA ASP A 71 -50.92 63.04 3.89
C ASP A 71 -51.33 62.14 2.71
N LEU A 72 -51.83 62.73 1.62
CA LEU A 72 -52.09 62.02 0.38
C LEU A 72 -50.79 61.46 -0.22
N LEU A 73 -49.72 62.25 -0.26
CA LEU A 73 -48.42 61.79 -0.75
C LEU A 73 -47.84 60.67 0.11
N LYS A 74 -47.94 60.80 1.44
CA LYS A 74 -47.48 59.79 2.40
C LYS A 74 -48.23 58.47 2.22
N SER A 75 -49.55 58.51 2.06
CA SER A 75 -50.37 57.32 1.83
C SER A 75 -50.07 56.66 0.48
N ARG A 76 -49.82 57.45 -0.58
CA ARG A 76 -49.34 56.94 -1.88
C ARG A 76 -47.97 56.27 -1.77
N ILE A 77 -47.02 56.88 -1.06
CA ILE A 77 -45.70 56.28 -0.84
C ILE A 77 -45.84 54.97 -0.05
N GLU A 78 -46.66 54.93 1.00
CA GLU A 78 -46.84 53.72 1.81
C GLU A 78 -47.60 52.60 1.10
N SER A 79 -48.51 52.92 0.18
CA SER A 79 -49.34 51.92 -0.49
C SER A 79 -48.76 51.46 -1.83
N GLU A 80 -48.32 52.38 -2.70
CA GLU A 80 -47.80 52.02 -4.02
C GLU A 80 -46.33 51.66 -3.95
N VAL A 81 -45.47 52.53 -3.39
CA VAL A 81 -44.01 52.30 -3.40
C VAL A 81 -43.65 51.07 -2.54
N ARG A 82 -44.25 50.90 -1.36
CA ARG A 82 -43.98 49.72 -0.51
C ARG A 82 -44.48 48.41 -1.15
N ARG A 83 -45.63 48.45 -1.83
CA ARG A 83 -46.19 47.28 -2.54
C ARG A 83 -45.33 46.91 -3.74
N ASP A 84 -44.98 47.87 -4.59
CA ASP A 84 -44.15 47.63 -5.76
C ASP A 84 -42.75 47.16 -5.36
N LEU A 85 -42.16 47.72 -4.29
CA LEU A 85 -40.86 47.28 -3.78
C LEU A 85 -40.93 45.87 -3.19
N HIS A 86 -42.02 45.49 -2.52
CA HIS A 86 -42.23 44.11 -2.05
C HIS A 86 -42.43 43.13 -3.22
N VAL A 87 -43.20 43.50 -4.25
CA VAL A 87 -43.40 42.67 -5.45
C VAL A 87 -42.08 42.47 -6.19
N SER A 88 -41.33 43.54 -6.46
CA SER A 88 -40.01 43.43 -7.11
C SER A 88 -38.99 42.67 -6.26
N THR A 89 -39.02 42.79 -4.92
CA THR A 89 -38.16 41.97 -4.05
C THR A 89 -38.53 40.50 -4.14
N ALA A 90 -39.83 40.17 -4.15
CA ALA A 90 -40.31 38.79 -4.27
C ALA A 90 -39.94 38.20 -5.65
N GLU A 91 -40.17 38.94 -6.74
CA GLU A 91 -39.75 38.56 -8.10
C GLU A 91 -38.24 38.36 -8.19
N PHE A 92 -37.45 39.26 -7.61
CA PHE A 92 -35.99 39.10 -7.56
C PHE A 92 -35.57 37.85 -6.79
N THR A 93 -36.20 37.56 -5.65
CA THR A 93 -35.89 36.34 -4.90
C THR A 93 -36.28 35.07 -5.66
N ASP A 94 -37.39 35.09 -6.40
CA ASP A 94 -37.83 33.96 -7.22
C ASP A 94 -36.89 33.75 -8.42
N LEU A 95 -36.55 34.84 -9.14
CA LEU A 95 -35.54 34.83 -10.20
C LEU A 95 -34.18 34.35 -9.70
N LYS A 96 -33.75 34.77 -8.51
CA LYS A 96 -32.50 34.31 -7.90
C LYS A 96 -32.55 32.81 -7.59
N GLN A 97 -33.63 32.33 -6.96
CA GLN A 97 -33.80 30.90 -6.68
C GLN A 97 -33.88 30.08 -7.97
N GLN A 98 -34.55 30.59 -9.00
CA GLN A 98 -34.62 29.95 -10.30
C GLN A 98 -33.24 29.88 -10.96
N LEU A 99 -32.48 30.97 -10.94
CA LEU A 99 -31.11 31.00 -11.46
C LEU A 99 -30.19 30.02 -10.70
N GLU A 100 -30.33 29.90 -9.37
CA GLU A 100 -29.59 28.92 -8.57
C GLU A 100 -29.95 27.48 -8.95
N ARG A 101 -31.25 27.18 -9.15
CA ARG A 101 -31.70 25.87 -9.64
C ARG A 101 -31.16 25.58 -11.04
N ASP A 102 -31.26 26.53 -11.96
CA ASP A 102 -30.80 26.39 -13.34
C ASP A 102 -29.28 26.23 -13.40
N SER A 103 -28.53 26.93 -12.55
CA SER A 103 -27.07 26.77 -12.41
C SER A 103 -26.69 25.36 -11.96
N ILE A 104 -27.41 24.79 -10.98
CA ILE A 104 -27.21 23.41 -10.54
C ILE A 104 -27.49 22.44 -11.69
N VAL A 105 -28.62 22.60 -12.38
CA VAL A 105 -28.99 21.76 -13.54
C VAL A 105 -27.94 21.85 -14.65
N LEU A 106 -27.47 23.04 -14.99
CA LEU A 106 -26.46 23.24 -16.02
C LEU A 106 -25.13 22.57 -15.63
N SER A 107 -24.72 22.66 -14.36
CA SER A 107 -23.53 21.96 -13.88
C SER A 107 -23.67 20.44 -13.95
N LEU A 108 -24.89 19.91 -13.76
CA LEU A 108 -25.17 18.47 -13.90
C LEU A 108 -25.16 18.04 -15.37
N LEU A 109 -25.76 18.82 -16.26
CA LEU A 109 -25.74 18.56 -17.70
C LEU A 109 -24.30 18.56 -18.23
N LYS A 110 -23.46 19.47 -17.75
CA LYS A 110 -22.03 19.49 -18.10
C LYS A 110 -21.31 18.21 -17.67
N GLN A 111 -21.55 17.73 -16.45
CA GLN A 111 -20.95 16.46 -15.98
C GLN A 111 -21.46 15.23 -16.75
N LEU A 112 -22.73 15.23 -17.16
CA LEU A 112 -23.29 14.17 -17.99
C LEU A 112 -22.71 14.19 -19.40
N GLN A 113 -22.49 15.39 -19.96
CA GLN A 113 -21.81 15.57 -21.23
C GLN A 113 -20.36 15.07 -21.15
N GLU A 114 -19.60 15.47 -20.13
CA GLU A 114 -18.23 14.99 -19.88
C GLU A 114 -18.19 13.46 -19.79
N PHE A 115 -19.16 12.83 -19.11
CA PHE A 115 -19.29 11.37 -19.08
C PHE A 115 -19.55 10.77 -20.47
N SER A 116 -20.48 11.32 -21.25
CA SER A 116 -20.80 10.82 -22.59
C SER A 116 -19.60 10.93 -23.53
N THR A 117 -18.94 12.09 -23.53
CA THR A 117 -17.75 12.35 -24.33
C THR A 117 -16.62 11.38 -23.96
N ALA A 118 -16.37 11.14 -22.67
CA ALA A 118 -15.37 10.17 -22.24
C ALA A 118 -15.68 8.73 -22.71
N ILE A 119 -16.95 8.32 -22.74
CA ILE A 119 -17.35 7.00 -23.26
C ILE A 119 -17.23 6.94 -24.80
N GLU A 120 -17.54 8.02 -25.52
CA GLU A 120 -17.37 8.11 -26.97
C GLU A 120 -15.88 8.04 -27.35
N GLU A 121 -15.03 8.82 -26.68
CA GLU A 121 -13.57 8.81 -26.86
C GLU A 121 -12.97 7.45 -26.50
N TYR A 122 -13.46 6.80 -25.44
CA TYR A 122 -13.11 5.42 -25.11
C TYR A 122 -13.41 4.46 -26.27
N ASN A 123 -14.60 4.54 -26.86
CA ASN A 123 -14.99 3.65 -27.96
C ASN A 123 -14.13 3.88 -29.21
N CYS A 124 -13.80 5.14 -29.53
CA CYS A 124 -12.87 5.48 -30.61
C CYS A 124 -11.46 4.94 -30.33
N ALA A 125 -10.92 5.17 -29.13
CA ALA A 125 -9.60 4.70 -28.76
C ALA A 125 -9.51 3.16 -28.76
N LEU A 126 -10.58 2.48 -28.34
CA LEU A 126 -10.67 1.02 -28.37
C LEU A 126 -10.67 0.49 -29.81
N ALA A 127 -11.42 1.11 -30.72
CA ALA A 127 -11.45 0.74 -32.14
C ALA A 127 -10.06 0.92 -32.81
N GLU A 128 -9.29 1.92 -32.37
CA GLU A 128 -7.93 2.17 -32.82
C GLU A 128 -6.86 1.30 -32.11
N LYS A 129 -7.27 0.38 -31.23
CA LYS A 129 -6.38 -0.44 -30.36
C LYS A 129 -5.45 0.38 -29.45
N LYS A 130 -5.79 1.64 -29.16
CA LYS A 130 -5.06 2.51 -28.23
C LYS A 130 -5.51 2.24 -26.79
N TYR A 131 -5.10 1.09 -26.26
CA TYR A 131 -5.61 0.60 -24.97
C TYR A 131 -5.32 1.51 -23.77
N VAL A 132 -4.16 2.17 -23.72
CA VAL A 132 -3.83 3.09 -22.62
C VAL A 132 -4.76 4.30 -22.63
N ALA A 133 -4.99 4.90 -23.80
CA ALA A 133 -5.91 6.02 -23.95
C ALA A 133 -7.34 5.59 -23.58
N ALA A 134 -7.81 4.45 -24.09
CA ALA A 134 -9.11 3.90 -23.74
C ALA A 134 -9.26 3.69 -22.21
N ALA A 135 -8.26 3.10 -21.54
CA ALA A 135 -8.29 2.92 -20.10
C ALA A 135 -8.35 4.25 -19.33
N ARG A 136 -7.64 5.29 -19.79
CA ARG A 136 -7.70 6.65 -19.20
C ARG A 136 -9.07 7.29 -19.34
N HIS A 137 -9.67 7.26 -20.54
CA HIS A 137 -11.02 7.79 -20.76
C HIS A 137 -12.07 7.06 -19.91
N LEU A 138 -11.93 5.74 -19.74
CA LEU A 138 -12.82 4.98 -18.85
C LEU A 138 -12.64 5.36 -17.37
N GLU A 139 -11.42 5.63 -16.93
CA GLU A 139 -11.15 6.14 -15.58
C GLU A 139 -11.76 7.54 -15.37
N GLU A 140 -11.68 8.42 -16.37
CA GLU A 140 -12.30 9.74 -16.37
C GLU A 140 -13.84 9.66 -16.28
N ALA A 141 -14.46 8.79 -17.07
CA ALA A 141 -15.89 8.49 -16.97
C ALA A 141 -16.25 7.99 -15.54
N GLN A 142 -15.39 7.18 -14.92
CA GLN A 142 -15.57 6.72 -13.54
C GLN A 142 -15.47 7.87 -12.52
N LYS A 143 -14.54 8.81 -12.70
CA LYS A 143 -14.42 10.02 -11.86
C LYS A 143 -15.68 10.88 -11.99
N CYS A 144 -16.17 11.11 -13.20
CA CYS A 144 -17.42 11.84 -13.46
C CYS A 144 -18.61 11.19 -12.75
N LEU A 145 -18.74 9.86 -12.85
CA LEU A 145 -19.81 9.11 -12.17
C LEU A 145 -19.72 9.20 -10.64
N LYS A 146 -18.51 9.21 -10.06
CA LYS A 146 -18.31 9.42 -8.61
C LYS A 146 -18.77 10.81 -8.18
N LEU A 147 -18.47 11.84 -8.96
CA LEU A 147 -18.95 13.21 -8.71
C LEU A 147 -20.48 13.29 -8.79
N LEU A 148 -21.10 12.65 -9.78
CA LEU A 148 -22.56 12.58 -9.92
C LEU A 148 -23.21 11.86 -8.71
N LYS A 149 -22.63 10.76 -8.23
CA LYS A 149 -23.10 10.03 -7.03
C LYS A 149 -23.09 10.87 -5.76
N SER A 150 -22.14 11.80 -5.62
CA SER A 150 -22.03 12.66 -4.43
C SER A 150 -23.15 13.71 -4.35
N ARG A 151 -23.82 13.99 -5.48
CA ARG A 151 -24.91 14.99 -5.56
C ARG A 151 -26.25 14.29 -5.30
N LYS A 152 -27.00 14.77 -4.29
CA LYS A 152 -28.30 14.19 -3.85
C LYS A 152 -29.47 14.32 -4.85
N CYS A 153 -29.23 14.82 -6.07
CA CYS A 153 -30.29 15.30 -6.96
C CYS A 153 -30.57 14.39 -8.17
N PHE A 154 -30.03 13.16 -8.20
CA PHE A 154 -30.10 12.28 -9.38
C PHE A 154 -31.13 11.15 -9.23
N ASP A 155 -31.83 10.83 -10.32
CA ASP A 155 -32.66 9.62 -10.38
C ASP A 155 -31.76 8.39 -10.24
N LEU A 156 -32.02 7.60 -9.21
CA LEU A 156 -31.34 6.33 -8.94
C LEU A 156 -31.39 5.39 -10.15
N LYS A 157 -32.42 5.49 -11.02
CA LYS A 157 -32.52 4.68 -12.24
C LYS A 157 -31.47 5.09 -13.28
N MET A 158 -31.32 6.37 -13.58
CA MET A 158 -30.31 6.83 -14.53
C MET A 158 -28.89 6.53 -14.03
N LEU A 159 -28.64 6.75 -12.74
CA LEU A 159 -27.35 6.45 -12.12
C LEU A 159 -27.02 4.96 -12.17
N LYS A 160 -28.03 4.08 -12.00
CA LYS A 160 -27.89 2.64 -12.22
C LYS A 160 -27.55 2.33 -13.67
N SER A 161 -28.26 2.91 -14.64
CA SER A 161 -27.98 2.70 -16.07
C SER A 161 -26.55 3.11 -16.44
N LEU A 162 -26.11 4.30 -16.02
CA LEU A 162 -24.72 4.77 -16.27
C LEU A 162 -23.68 3.88 -15.59
N SER A 163 -23.96 3.39 -14.37
CA SER A 163 -23.06 2.47 -13.70
C SER A 163 -22.98 1.09 -14.36
N MET A 164 -24.10 0.63 -14.93
CA MET A 164 -24.16 -0.62 -15.68
C MET A 164 -23.38 -0.47 -17.00
N GLU A 165 -23.56 0.65 -17.70
CA GLU A 165 -22.79 0.96 -18.91
C GLU A 165 -21.28 0.97 -18.63
N LEU A 166 -20.84 1.66 -17.57
CA LEU A 166 -19.42 1.68 -17.19
C LEU A 166 -18.90 0.27 -16.87
N THR A 167 -19.72 -0.55 -16.22
CA THR A 167 -19.36 -1.95 -15.93
C THR A 167 -19.23 -2.77 -17.22
N ILE A 168 -20.15 -2.60 -18.17
CA ILE A 168 -20.12 -3.26 -19.49
C ILE A 168 -18.86 -2.83 -20.23
N GLN A 169 -18.56 -1.52 -20.30
CA GLN A 169 -17.38 -1.02 -20.99
C GLN A 169 -16.09 -1.47 -20.31
N LYS A 170 -16.03 -1.51 -18.97
CA LYS A 170 -14.90 -2.12 -18.25
C LYS A 170 -14.69 -3.58 -18.65
N GLN A 171 -15.75 -4.38 -18.73
CA GLN A 171 -15.63 -5.77 -19.16
C GLN A 171 -15.22 -5.90 -20.63
N ASN A 172 -15.70 -5.00 -21.49
CA ASN A 172 -15.37 -4.97 -22.90
C ASN A 172 -13.86 -4.74 -23.14
N ILE A 173 -13.28 -3.70 -22.52
CA ILE A 173 -11.83 -3.49 -22.62
C ILE A 173 -11.03 -4.62 -21.99
N LEU A 174 -11.48 -5.21 -20.87
CA LEU A 174 -10.79 -6.34 -20.24
C LEU A 174 -10.82 -7.60 -21.11
N TYR A 175 -11.90 -7.80 -21.87
CA TYR A 175 -11.99 -8.88 -22.86
C TYR A 175 -10.93 -8.69 -23.94
N HIS A 176 -10.89 -7.52 -24.58
CA HIS A 176 -9.89 -7.22 -25.62
C HIS A 176 -8.45 -7.25 -25.11
N LEU A 177 -8.18 -6.67 -23.94
CA LEU A 177 -6.87 -6.76 -23.29
C LEU A 177 -6.51 -8.22 -22.96
N GLY A 178 -7.49 -9.04 -22.59
CA GLY A 178 -7.31 -10.47 -22.37
C GLY A 178 -6.93 -11.23 -23.63
N GLU A 179 -7.58 -10.92 -24.76
CA GLU A 179 -7.22 -11.49 -26.06
C GLU A 179 -5.81 -11.09 -26.49
N GLU A 180 -5.45 -9.81 -26.36
CA GLU A 180 -4.09 -9.35 -26.70
C GLU A 180 -3.05 -9.93 -25.75
N TRP A 181 -3.34 -10.05 -24.46
CA TRP A 181 -2.48 -10.75 -23.51
C TRP A 181 -2.22 -12.21 -23.93
N GLN A 182 -3.24 -12.92 -24.37
CA GLN A 182 -3.11 -14.30 -24.85
C GLN A 182 -2.31 -14.41 -26.15
N LYS A 183 -2.32 -13.37 -27.00
CA LYS A 183 -1.47 -13.32 -28.21
C LYS A 183 -0.01 -12.99 -27.88
N LEU A 184 0.21 -12.17 -26.87
CA LEU A 184 1.54 -11.73 -26.45
C LEU A 184 2.28 -12.77 -25.61
N ILE A 185 1.54 -13.52 -24.78
CA ILE A 185 2.07 -14.58 -23.92
C ILE A 185 1.34 -15.88 -24.26
N VAL A 186 1.97 -16.68 -25.12
CA VAL A 186 1.39 -17.95 -25.58
C VAL A 186 2.04 -19.10 -24.83
N TRP A 187 1.20 -19.92 -24.21
CA TRP A 187 1.59 -21.20 -23.63
C TRP A 187 1.27 -22.32 -24.61
N LYS A 188 2.27 -23.08 -25.04
CA LYS A 188 2.04 -24.32 -25.77
C LYS A 188 2.15 -25.49 -24.82
N PHE A 189 1.08 -26.27 -24.74
CA PHE A 189 1.02 -27.48 -23.94
C PHE A 189 0.90 -28.71 -24.86
N PRO A 190 1.42 -29.87 -24.42
CA PRO A 190 1.20 -31.15 -25.09
C PRO A 190 -0.30 -31.48 -25.23
N PRO A 191 -0.71 -32.22 -26.28
CA PRO A 191 -2.03 -32.85 -26.31
C PRO A 191 -2.16 -33.89 -25.18
N ALA A 192 -3.27 -33.85 -24.46
CA ALA A 192 -3.53 -34.62 -23.23
C ALA A 192 -3.72 -36.14 -23.44
N LYS A 193 -2.77 -36.82 -24.07
CA LYS A 193 -2.74 -38.29 -24.19
C LYS A 193 -1.53 -38.84 -23.45
N ASP A 194 -1.80 -39.59 -22.37
CA ASP A 194 -0.89 -40.49 -21.62
C ASP A 194 0.60 -40.36 -21.94
N THR A 195 1.17 -39.18 -21.65
CA THR A 195 2.59 -38.87 -21.87
C THR A 195 3.27 -38.78 -20.51
N SER A 196 4.50 -39.27 -20.41
CA SER A 196 5.25 -39.22 -19.15
C SER A 196 5.43 -37.76 -18.69
N ALA A 197 5.58 -37.53 -17.38
CA ALA A 197 5.75 -36.18 -16.82
C ALA A 197 6.92 -35.40 -17.47
N LEU A 198 7.97 -36.11 -17.90
CA LEU A 198 9.13 -35.55 -18.59
C LEU A 198 8.79 -35.11 -20.02
N GLU A 199 8.05 -35.92 -20.79
CA GLU A 199 7.63 -35.58 -22.15
C GLU A 199 6.66 -34.40 -22.16
N LEU A 200 5.79 -34.30 -21.16
CA LEU A 200 4.92 -33.14 -20.99
C LEU A 200 5.73 -31.85 -20.77
N CYS A 201 6.81 -31.93 -19.97
CA CYS A 201 7.70 -30.80 -19.75
C CYS A 201 8.45 -30.43 -21.05
N LEU A 202 9.02 -31.39 -21.78
CA LEU A 202 9.79 -31.11 -22.99
C LEU A 202 8.99 -30.45 -24.12
N GLN A 203 7.68 -30.70 -24.18
CA GLN A 203 6.79 -30.08 -25.16
C GLN A 203 6.12 -28.79 -24.64
N THR A 204 6.41 -28.38 -23.41
CA THR A 204 5.93 -27.11 -22.86
C THR A 204 6.83 -25.98 -23.33
N GLU A 205 6.22 -24.99 -23.99
CA GLU A 205 6.92 -23.79 -24.45
C GLU A 205 6.18 -22.52 -24.00
N LEU A 206 6.95 -21.53 -23.53
CA LEU A 206 6.46 -20.19 -23.25
C LEU A 206 6.99 -19.23 -24.32
N HIS A 207 6.09 -18.60 -25.05
CA HIS A 207 6.40 -17.64 -26.11
C HIS A 207 6.06 -16.23 -25.64
N LEU A 208 7.05 -15.35 -25.60
CA LEU A 208 6.92 -13.93 -25.30
C LEU A 208 7.06 -13.13 -26.60
N CYS A 209 5.95 -12.65 -27.16
CA CYS A 209 5.95 -11.91 -28.42
C CYS A 209 6.29 -10.42 -28.16
N THR A 210 7.31 -9.89 -28.84
CA THR A 210 7.84 -8.53 -28.64
C THR A 210 7.51 -7.54 -29.78
N GLU A 211 6.69 -7.95 -30.75
CA GLU A 211 6.16 -7.25 -31.94
C GLU A 211 6.90 -7.37 -33.28
N GLN A 212 6.09 -7.18 -34.35
CA GLN A 212 6.37 -7.08 -35.81
C GLN A 212 6.37 -8.36 -36.66
N SER A 213 5.22 -9.04 -36.76
CA SER A 213 4.91 -9.75 -38.01
C SER A 213 4.49 -8.76 -39.09
N GLN A 214 5.35 -8.55 -40.11
CA GLN A 214 4.97 -7.92 -41.38
C GLN A 214 4.01 -8.81 -42.21
N LYS A 215 2.97 -9.37 -41.60
CA LYS A 215 1.93 -10.10 -42.32
C LYS A 215 0.57 -9.49 -42.05
N GLU A 216 0.16 -8.66 -43.02
CA GLU A 216 -1.20 -8.51 -43.55
C GLU A 216 -2.38 -8.18 -42.60
N GLU A 217 -2.15 -7.69 -41.38
CA GLU A 217 -3.20 -6.95 -40.66
C GLU A 217 -2.89 -5.43 -40.72
N MET A 218 -3.82 -4.67 -41.28
CA MET A 218 -3.71 -3.26 -41.62
C MET A 218 -3.58 -2.30 -40.41
N MET A 219 -3.37 -2.84 -39.20
CA MET A 219 -3.26 -2.08 -37.95
C MET A 219 -2.08 -2.60 -37.11
N PRO A 220 -1.24 -1.71 -36.56
CA PRO A 220 -0.13 -2.12 -35.69
C PRO A 220 -0.66 -2.90 -34.49
N VAL A 221 -0.04 -4.03 -34.17
CA VAL A 221 -0.18 -4.66 -32.87
C VAL A 221 0.28 -3.64 -31.82
N PRO A 222 -0.35 -3.57 -30.64
CA PRO A 222 0.07 -2.67 -29.58
C PRO A 222 1.08 -3.35 -28.64
N PRO A 223 2.14 -2.63 -28.20
CA PRO A 223 3.24 -3.22 -27.47
C PRO A 223 2.77 -3.76 -26.12
N ILE A 224 3.43 -4.79 -25.60
CA ILE A 224 3.07 -5.43 -24.33
C ILE A 224 3.05 -4.44 -23.15
N SER A 225 3.88 -3.40 -23.20
CA SER A 225 3.88 -2.29 -22.24
C SER A 225 2.54 -1.55 -22.20
N SER A 226 1.92 -1.34 -23.37
CA SER A 226 0.62 -0.65 -23.47
C SER A 226 -0.53 -1.49 -22.88
N VAL A 227 -0.49 -2.81 -23.06
CA VAL A 227 -1.45 -3.76 -22.48
C VAL A 227 -1.31 -3.82 -20.96
N LEU A 228 -0.07 -3.93 -20.46
CA LEU A 228 0.23 -3.92 -19.03
C LEU A 228 -0.13 -2.58 -18.36
N ALA A 229 0.16 -1.46 -19.02
CA ALA A 229 -0.23 -0.12 -18.54
C ALA A 229 -1.75 0.04 -18.48
N ALA A 230 -2.48 -0.44 -19.49
CA ALA A 230 -3.95 -0.43 -19.47
C ALA A 230 -4.52 -1.30 -18.33
N PHE A 231 -3.96 -2.50 -18.09
CA PHE A 231 -4.35 -3.31 -16.93
C PHE A 231 -4.04 -2.63 -15.59
N SER A 232 -2.95 -1.83 -15.51
CA SER A 232 -2.58 -1.06 -14.33
C SER A 232 -3.63 0.01 -14.02
N ILE A 233 -4.00 0.82 -15.03
CA ILE A 233 -5.03 1.88 -14.91
C ILE A 233 -6.38 1.29 -14.49
N LEU A 234 -6.74 0.11 -15.02
CA LEU A 234 -8.01 -0.56 -14.69
C LEU A 234 -7.99 -1.28 -13.34
N GLY A 235 -6.83 -1.40 -12.68
CA GLY A 235 -6.64 -2.07 -11.40
C GLY A 235 -6.65 -3.61 -11.46
N GLU A 236 -6.53 -4.21 -12.64
CA GLU A 236 -6.60 -5.68 -12.83
C GLU A 236 -5.22 -6.34 -13.07
N LEU A 237 -4.16 -5.54 -13.15
CA LEU A 237 -2.78 -6.00 -13.39
C LEU A 237 -2.32 -7.07 -12.38
N GLN A 238 -2.60 -6.86 -11.09
CA GLN A 238 -2.22 -7.77 -10.01
C GLN A 238 -2.85 -9.16 -10.21
N THR A 239 -4.13 -9.20 -10.55
CA THR A 239 -4.87 -10.45 -10.81
C THR A 239 -4.30 -11.19 -12.00
N LYS A 240 -3.97 -10.47 -13.08
CA LYS A 240 -3.35 -11.06 -14.28
C LYS A 240 -1.95 -11.59 -14.01
N LEU A 241 -1.09 -10.82 -13.35
CA LEU A 241 0.26 -11.26 -12.95
C LEU A 241 0.21 -12.45 -12.00
N LYS A 242 -0.77 -12.51 -11.08
CA LYS A 242 -0.95 -13.67 -10.21
C LYS A 242 -1.25 -14.94 -11.00
N SER A 243 -2.18 -14.86 -11.95
CA SER A 243 -2.49 -16.02 -12.81
C SER A 243 -1.28 -16.45 -13.66
N PHE A 244 -0.54 -15.49 -14.21
CA PHE A 244 0.70 -15.76 -14.94
C PHE A 244 1.77 -16.41 -14.05
N GLY A 245 2.01 -15.88 -12.84
CA GLY A 245 2.98 -16.41 -11.89
C GLY A 245 2.66 -17.85 -11.45
N GLN A 246 1.38 -18.17 -11.26
CA GLN A 246 0.95 -19.54 -10.96
C GLN A 246 1.23 -20.51 -12.11
N MET A 247 1.03 -20.06 -13.36
CA MET A 247 1.36 -20.85 -14.55
C MET A 247 2.87 -21.05 -14.68
N LEU A 248 3.64 -19.97 -14.51
CA LEU A 248 5.12 -19.99 -14.52
C LEU A 248 5.68 -20.95 -13.47
N LEU A 249 5.16 -20.88 -12.25
CA LEU A 249 5.55 -21.77 -11.15
C LEU A 249 5.25 -23.23 -11.48
N LYS A 250 4.03 -23.52 -11.95
CA LYS A 250 3.56 -24.89 -12.20
C LYS A 250 4.27 -25.57 -13.36
N TYR A 251 4.43 -24.85 -14.48
CA TYR A 251 4.85 -25.43 -15.75
C TYR A 251 6.32 -25.21 -16.08
N ILE A 252 7.00 -24.26 -15.42
CA ILE A 252 8.41 -23.95 -15.70
C ILE A 252 9.28 -24.13 -14.46
N LEU A 253 9.01 -23.40 -13.38
CA LEU A 253 9.94 -23.34 -12.25
C LEU A 253 9.97 -24.64 -11.43
N ARG A 254 8.81 -25.25 -11.13
CA ARG A 254 8.75 -26.53 -10.40
C ARG A 254 9.40 -27.69 -11.19
N PRO A 255 9.15 -27.87 -12.50
CA PRO A 255 9.88 -28.84 -13.31
C PRO A 255 11.39 -28.64 -13.30
N LEU A 256 11.86 -27.40 -13.44
CA LEU A 256 13.30 -27.08 -13.38
C LEU A 256 13.94 -27.42 -12.02
N ALA A 257 13.19 -27.24 -10.93
CA ALA A 257 13.65 -27.58 -9.58
C ALA A 257 13.65 -29.09 -9.28
N SER A 258 12.83 -29.87 -9.98
CA SER A 258 12.59 -31.29 -9.65
C SER A 258 13.28 -32.26 -10.61
N CYS A 259 13.50 -31.87 -11.86
CA CYS A 259 14.05 -32.75 -12.90
C CYS A 259 15.50 -32.39 -13.24
N PRO A 260 16.51 -33.23 -12.89
CA PRO A 260 17.91 -32.95 -13.16
C PRO A 260 18.24 -32.83 -14.65
N SER A 261 17.61 -33.66 -15.48
CA SER A 261 17.81 -33.69 -16.93
C SER A 261 17.22 -32.50 -17.68
N LEU A 262 16.33 -31.73 -17.06
CA LEU A 262 15.63 -30.64 -17.72
C LEU A 262 16.48 -29.36 -17.70
N HIS A 263 16.71 -28.75 -18.87
CA HIS A 263 17.37 -27.46 -19.00
C HIS A 263 16.48 -26.48 -19.74
N ALA A 264 16.38 -25.25 -19.24
CA ALA A 264 15.72 -24.16 -19.94
C ALA A 264 16.63 -23.65 -21.06
N VAL A 265 16.09 -23.57 -22.28
CA VAL A 265 16.74 -22.98 -23.44
C VAL A 265 15.92 -21.81 -23.92
N VAL A 266 16.61 -20.70 -24.15
CA VAL A 266 16.03 -19.43 -24.57
C VAL A 266 16.37 -19.23 -26.04
N GLU A 267 15.36 -19.28 -26.91
CA GLU A 267 15.50 -18.99 -28.33
C GLU A 267 14.97 -17.61 -28.65
N ASN A 268 15.87 -16.71 -29.05
CA ASN A 268 15.51 -15.40 -29.55
C ASN A 268 15.15 -15.50 -31.03
N GLN A 269 13.85 -15.52 -31.34
CA GLN A 269 13.35 -15.40 -32.70
C GLN A 269 13.13 -13.92 -33.05
N THR A 270 12.97 -13.60 -34.33
CA THR A 270 12.83 -12.21 -34.78
C THR A 270 11.65 -11.47 -34.13
N ASN A 271 10.59 -12.19 -33.76
CA ASN A 271 9.33 -11.59 -33.28
C ASN A 271 8.90 -12.09 -31.89
N ALA A 272 9.62 -13.06 -31.32
CA ALA A 272 9.29 -13.67 -30.06
C ALA A 272 10.52 -14.26 -29.37
N VAL A 273 10.50 -14.29 -28.04
CA VAL A 273 11.45 -15.05 -27.23
C VAL A 273 10.74 -16.30 -26.73
N VAL A 274 11.31 -17.47 -27.05
CA VAL A 274 10.74 -18.77 -26.67
C VAL A 274 11.58 -19.38 -25.57
N VAL A 275 10.95 -19.69 -24.44
CA VAL A 275 11.52 -20.51 -23.38
C VAL A 275 10.99 -21.93 -23.56
N ARG A 276 11.89 -22.87 -23.87
CA ARG A 276 11.58 -24.29 -24.04
C ARG A 276 12.48 -25.15 -23.15
N PHE A 277 12.17 -26.43 -23.09
CA PHE A 277 12.97 -27.40 -22.35
C PHE A 277 13.71 -28.37 -23.26
N GLU A 278 14.95 -28.65 -22.89
CA GLU A 278 15.76 -29.72 -23.49
C GLU A 278 16.14 -30.74 -22.43
N SER A 279 16.16 -32.01 -22.80
CA SER A 279 16.63 -33.10 -21.95
C SER A 279 18.11 -33.33 -22.22
N ARG A 280 18.95 -33.16 -21.20
CA ARG A 280 20.34 -33.61 -21.23
C ARG A 280 20.44 -34.94 -20.49
N MET A 281 21.23 -35.86 -21.03
CA MET A 281 21.54 -37.11 -20.35
C MET A 281 22.28 -36.81 -19.06
N THR A 282 21.76 -37.30 -17.94
CA THR A 282 22.37 -37.21 -16.61
C THR A 282 22.13 -38.52 -15.88
N GLU A 283 23.15 -39.02 -15.21
CA GLU A 283 23.05 -40.19 -14.33
C GLU A 283 22.68 -39.82 -12.88
N LEU A 284 22.51 -38.53 -12.58
CA LEU A 284 22.13 -38.05 -11.26
C LEU A 284 20.63 -38.24 -11.02
N GLU A 285 20.27 -38.87 -9.90
CA GLU A 285 18.88 -39.01 -9.43
C GLU A 285 18.29 -37.67 -8.93
N HIS A 286 19.14 -36.77 -8.44
CA HIS A 286 18.74 -35.46 -7.90
C HIS A 286 19.53 -34.32 -8.53
N PRO A 287 18.89 -33.16 -8.77
CA PRO A 287 19.57 -32.01 -9.36
C PRO A 287 20.52 -31.32 -8.38
N SER A 288 21.63 -30.80 -8.90
CA SER A 288 22.54 -30.00 -8.08
C SER A 288 21.96 -28.58 -7.84
N PRO A 289 22.07 -28.00 -6.62
CA PRO A 289 21.51 -26.69 -6.32
C PRO A 289 22.00 -25.58 -7.24
N SER A 290 23.31 -25.51 -7.50
CA SER A 290 23.90 -24.47 -8.34
C SER A 290 23.38 -24.52 -9.78
N GLU A 291 23.18 -25.71 -10.35
CA GLU A 291 22.59 -25.83 -11.68
C GLU A 291 21.12 -25.41 -11.70
N VAL A 292 20.34 -25.78 -10.67
CA VAL A 292 18.92 -25.38 -10.56
C VAL A 292 18.79 -23.87 -10.42
N PHE A 293 19.62 -23.25 -9.58
CA PHE A 293 19.64 -21.79 -9.42
C PHE A 293 19.97 -21.10 -10.73
N ALA A 294 21.01 -21.54 -11.45
CA ALA A 294 21.35 -20.98 -12.77
C ALA A 294 20.22 -21.13 -13.79
N LYS A 295 19.56 -22.30 -13.84
CA LYS A 295 18.41 -22.55 -14.74
C LYS A 295 17.23 -21.61 -14.45
N ILE A 296 16.88 -21.44 -13.18
CA ILE A 296 15.76 -20.58 -12.76
C ILE A 296 16.10 -19.11 -12.96
N GLN A 297 17.32 -18.71 -12.60
CA GLN A 297 17.80 -17.35 -12.78
C GLN A 297 17.72 -16.93 -14.25
N LEU A 298 18.18 -17.78 -15.18
CA LEU A 298 18.09 -17.52 -16.63
C LEU A 298 16.65 -17.21 -17.08
N VAL A 299 15.67 -18.00 -16.62
CA VAL A 299 14.26 -17.77 -16.96
C VAL A 299 13.75 -16.44 -16.41
N LEU A 300 14.10 -16.11 -15.16
CA LEU A 300 13.67 -14.87 -14.51
C LEU A 300 14.34 -13.64 -15.13
N GLU A 301 15.60 -13.73 -15.55
CA GLU A 301 16.31 -12.67 -16.29
C GLU A 301 15.64 -12.38 -17.64
N VAL A 302 15.26 -13.43 -18.38
CA VAL A 302 14.52 -13.28 -19.64
C VAL A 302 13.17 -12.60 -19.40
N LEU A 303 12.43 -13.02 -18.37
CA LEU A 303 11.17 -12.38 -18.02
C LEU A 303 11.36 -10.93 -17.60
N GLN A 304 12.40 -10.62 -16.85
CA GLN A 304 12.70 -9.25 -16.46
C GLN A 304 12.93 -8.39 -17.70
N LYS A 305 13.84 -8.82 -18.59
CA LYS A 305 14.21 -8.07 -19.78
C LYS A 305 13.06 -7.85 -20.77
N HIS A 306 12.20 -8.86 -20.95
CA HIS A 306 11.18 -8.84 -22.00
C HIS A 306 9.76 -8.49 -21.52
N LEU A 307 9.48 -8.52 -20.21
CA LEU A 307 8.14 -8.31 -19.65
C LEU A 307 8.10 -7.31 -18.48
N LEU A 308 9.11 -7.29 -17.59
CA LEU A 308 9.00 -6.60 -16.30
C LEU A 308 9.78 -5.28 -16.23
N ASP A 309 10.80 -5.09 -17.07
CA ASP A 309 11.64 -3.87 -17.13
C ASP A 309 11.04 -2.78 -18.04
N LEU A 310 9.72 -2.82 -18.23
CA LEU A 310 9.00 -1.87 -19.07
C LEU A 310 8.62 -0.64 -18.24
N PRO A 311 8.98 0.59 -18.66
CA PRO A 311 8.53 1.79 -17.98
C PRO A 311 7.00 1.88 -18.13
N LEU A 312 6.30 1.63 -17.05
CA LEU A 312 4.91 2.00 -16.92
C LEU A 312 4.90 3.49 -16.58
N ASP A 313 4.89 4.36 -17.61
CA ASP A 313 4.71 5.80 -17.42
C ASP A 313 3.34 6.03 -16.77
N SER A 314 3.35 6.07 -15.43
CA SER A 314 2.30 6.74 -14.69
C SER A 314 2.57 8.23 -14.79
N ASP A 315 2.20 8.84 -15.92
CA ASP A 315 1.91 10.27 -16.01
C ASP A 315 0.65 10.59 -15.18
N LEU A 316 0.70 10.23 -13.90
CA LEU A 316 -0.28 10.59 -12.91
C LEU A 316 0.43 11.61 -12.04
N GLU A 317 -0.03 12.86 -12.13
CA GLU A 317 0.21 13.94 -11.16
C GLU A 317 -0.33 13.60 -9.74
N ASN A 318 -0.35 12.33 -9.36
CA ASN A 318 -0.75 11.81 -8.06
C ASN A 318 0.52 11.40 -7.31
N GLU A 319 1.04 12.34 -6.52
CA GLU A 319 2.21 12.27 -5.63
C GLU A 319 2.23 11.13 -4.58
N LYS A 320 1.43 10.05 -4.70
CA LYS A 320 1.29 9.04 -3.62
C LYS A 320 1.28 7.56 -4.01
N SER A 321 1.34 7.18 -5.27
CA SER A 321 1.54 5.76 -5.62
C SER A 321 3.00 5.52 -5.95
N SER A 322 3.72 4.80 -5.09
CA SER A 322 5.03 4.24 -5.42
C SER A 322 4.94 3.51 -6.77
N PRO A 323 5.94 3.65 -7.66
CA PRO A 323 5.92 2.96 -8.95
C PRO A 323 5.73 1.46 -8.71
N VAL A 324 4.71 0.87 -9.33
CA VAL A 324 4.45 -0.56 -9.22
C VAL A 324 5.57 -1.28 -9.97
N VAL A 325 6.53 -1.82 -9.24
CA VAL A 325 7.59 -2.65 -9.82
C VAL A 325 6.98 -4.02 -10.13
N LEU A 326 6.78 -4.34 -11.41
CA LEU A 326 6.15 -5.58 -11.84
C LEU A 326 6.86 -6.83 -11.31
N ALA A 327 8.19 -6.78 -11.22
CA ALA A 327 9.01 -7.86 -10.67
C ALA A 327 8.71 -8.15 -9.20
N GLU A 328 8.44 -7.12 -8.39
CA GLU A 328 8.10 -7.27 -6.97
C GLU A 328 6.77 -7.99 -6.78
N VAL A 329 5.80 -7.69 -7.66
CA VAL A 329 4.48 -8.33 -7.66
C VAL A 329 4.59 -9.80 -8.02
N LEU A 330 5.32 -10.11 -9.09
CA LEU A 330 5.52 -11.49 -9.54
C LEU A 330 6.32 -12.30 -8.50
N GLY A 331 7.36 -11.70 -7.93
CA GLY A 331 8.16 -12.29 -6.85
C GLY A 331 7.33 -12.65 -5.63
N ALA A 332 6.45 -11.76 -5.18
CA ALA A 332 5.55 -12.04 -4.04
C ALA A 332 4.58 -13.20 -4.31
N VAL A 333 4.20 -13.46 -5.56
CA VAL A 333 3.31 -14.58 -5.92
C VAL A 333 4.06 -15.91 -6.00
N VAL A 334 5.30 -15.89 -6.46
CA VAL A 334 6.02 -17.12 -6.84
C VAL A 334 7.01 -17.59 -5.77
N TRP A 335 7.58 -16.67 -4.99
CA TRP A 335 8.74 -16.96 -4.13
C TRP A 335 8.48 -17.96 -3.00
N GLU A 336 7.36 -17.83 -2.28
CA GLU A 336 7.04 -18.71 -1.15
C GLU A 336 7.01 -20.18 -1.61
N ASP A 337 6.19 -20.48 -2.61
CA ASP A 337 6.08 -21.82 -3.20
C ASP A 337 7.39 -22.30 -3.86
N LEU A 338 8.13 -21.38 -4.51
CA LEU A 338 9.39 -21.73 -5.16
C LEU A 338 10.46 -22.11 -4.14
N SER A 339 10.58 -21.34 -3.06
CA SER A 339 11.55 -21.59 -1.98
C SER A 339 11.27 -22.94 -1.30
N GLU A 340 10.01 -23.26 -1.03
CA GLU A 340 9.62 -24.56 -0.48
C GLU A 340 9.95 -25.71 -1.44
N CYS A 341 9.70 -25.51 -2.74
CA CYS A 341 10.03 -26.48 -3.79
C CYS A 341 11.55 -26.71 -3.88
N LEU A 342 12.36 -25.65 -3.86
CA LEU A 342 13.82 -25.73 -3.90
C LEU A 342 14.38 -26.43 -2.66
N ILE A 343 13.82 -26.17 -1.48
CA ILE A 343 14.20 -26.87 -0.25
C ILE A 343 13.92 -28.36 -0.39
N LYS A 344 12.68 -28.75 -0.72
CA LYS A 344 12.24 -30.15 -0.75
C LYS A 344 12.88 -30.98 -1.86
N ASN A 345 13.01 -30.41 -3.05
CA ASN A 345 13.39 -31.16 -4.25
C ASN A 345 14.87 -31.03 -4.60
N CYS A 346 15.61 -30.11 -3.97
CA CYS A 346 17.02 -29.86 -4.27
C CYS A 346 17.90 -29.82 -3.01
N LEU A 347 17.73 -28.82 -2.13
CA LEU A 347 18.66 -28.61 -1.01
C LEU A 347 18.69 -29.75 0.02
N VAL A 348 17.57 -30.44 0.27
CA VAL A 348 17.50 -31.60 1.19
C VAL A 348 18.49 -32.70 0.79
N TYR A 349 18.64 -32.96 -0.51
CA TYR A 349 19.53 -34.01 -1.03
C TYR A 349 21.01 -33.61 -1.01
N SER A 350 21.28 -32.32 -0.87
CA SER A 350 22.64 -31.79 -0.76
C SER A 350 23.20 -31.82 0.67
N ILE A 351 22.40 -32.18 1.68
CA ILE A 351 22.85 -32.25 3.07
C ILE A 351 23.98 -33.27 3.20
N PRO A 352 25.16 -32.89 3.72
CA PRO A 352 26.30 -33.78 3.88
C PRO A 352 25.95 -35.01 4.74
N THR A 353 26.59 -36.14 4.46
CA THR A 353 26.51 -37.33 5.34
C THR A 353 27.73 -37.50 6.23
N ASN A 354 28.85 -36.87 5.89
CA ASN A 354 30.12 -36.94 6.63
C ASN A 354 30.76 -35.55 6.76
N SER A 355 31.52 -35.32 7.85
CA SER A 355 32.21 -34.04 8.10
C SER A 355 33.13 -33.58 6.96
N SER A 356 33.75 -34.51 6.21
CA SER A 356 34.57 -34.19 5.03
C SER A 356 33.80 -33.55 3.86
N LYS A 357 32.48 -33.79 3.76
CA LYS A 357 31.60 -33.18 2.74
C LYS A 357 30.97 -31.87 3.21
N LEU A 358 31.21 -31.46 4.46
CA LEU A 358 30.70 -30.21 5.01
C LEU A 358 31.36 -28.99 4.37
N GLN A 359 32.65 -29.10 4.00
CA GLN A 359 33.35 -28.06 3.24
C GLN A 359 32.75 -27.85 1.83
N GLN A 360 32.32 -28.94 1.17
CA GLN A 360 31.63 -28.87 -0.13
C GLN A 360 30.23 -28.24 -0.01
N TYR A 361 29.61 -28.31 1.17
CA TYR A 361 28.32 -27.69 1.41
C TYR A 361 28.41 -26.17 1.58
N GLU A 362 29.56 -25.66 2.01
CA GLU A 362 29.78 -24.20 2.09
C GLU A 362 29.65 -23.55 0.69
N GLU A 363 30.10 -24.24 -0.37
CA GLU A 363 29.90 -23.80 -1.75
C GLU A 363 28.40 -23.71 -2.11
N ILE A 364 27.57 -24.58 -1.55
CA ILE A 364 26.10 -24.57 -1.76
C ILE A 364 25.45 -23.41 -1.01
N ILE A 365 25.92 -23.10 0.20
CA ILE A 365 25.46 -21.91 0.96
C ILE A 365 25.80 -20.65 0.16
N GLN A 366 27.03 -20.54 -0.33
CA GLN A 366 27.48 -19.42 -1.15
C GLN A 366 26.67 -19.30 -2.44
N SER A 367 26.44 -20.41 -3.15
CA SER A 367 25.60 -20.42 -4.37
C SER A 367 24.15 -20.03 -4.08
N THR A 368 23.61 -20.38 -2.91
CA THR A 368 22.26 -19.96 -2.47
C THR A 368 22.21 -18.45 -2.20
N GLU A 369 23.25 -17.90 -1.56
CA GLU A 369 23.37 -16.47 -1.28
C GLU A 369 23.52 -15.63 -2.55
N GLU A 370 24.34 -16.08 -3.50
CA GLU A 370 24.49 -15.46 -4.83
C GLU A 370 23.17 -15.45 -5.60
N PHE A 371 22.45 -16.57 -5.60
CA PHE A 371 21.14 -16.67 -6.25
C PHE A 371 20.12 -15.70 -5.63
N GLU A 372 20.03 -15.63 -4.31
CA GLU A 372 19.13 -14.68 -3.64
C GLU A 372 19.52 -13.23 -3.91
N ASN A 373 20.81 -12.92 -3.96
CA ASN A 373 21.28 -11.58 -4.28
C ASN A 373 20.93 -11.20 -5.72
N ALA A 374 21.09 -12.11 -6.69
CA ALA A 374 20.63 -11.88 -8.06
C ALA A 374 19.12 -11.60 -8.11
N LEU A 375 18.29 -12.36 -7.38
CA LEU A 375 16.85 -12.10 -7.31
C LEU A 375 16.48 -10.77 -6.63
N LYS A 376 17.26 -10.33 -5.64
CA LYS A 376 17.10 -9.00 -5.01
C LYS A 376 17.47 -7.87 -5.98
N GLU A 377 18.57 -8.01 -6.72
CA GLU A 377 18.97 -7.05 -7.77
C GLU A 377 17.88 -6.93 -8.84
N MET A 378 17.29 -8.06 -9.23
CA MET A 378 16.15 -8.13 -10.15
C MET A 378 14.80 -7.71 -9.52
N ARG A 379 14.78 -7.27 -8.25
CA ARG A 379 13.59 -6.81 -7.49
C ARG A 379 12.50 -7.87 -7.26
N PHE A 380 12.79 -9.16 -7.41
CA PHE A 380 11.84 -10.23 -7.06
C PHE A 380 11.71 -10.42 -5.53
N LEU A 381 12.70 -9.98 -4.75
CA LEU A 381 12.75 -10.13 -3.29
C LEU A 381 12.85 -8.77 -2.60
N LYS A 382 12.16 -8.61 -1.46
CA LYS A 382 12.10 -7.37 -0.66
C LYS A 382 12.79 -7.42 0.71
N GLY A 383 13.36 -8.56 1.10
CA GLY A 383 13.88 -8.78 2.45
C GLY A 383 15.31 -9.29 2.47
N ASP A 384 16.01 -9.02 3.57
CA ASP A 384 17.43 -9.40 3.73
C ASP A 384 17.63 -10.89 3.98
N THR A 385 16.67 -11.55 4.65
CA THR A 385 16.73 -12.97 4.97
C THR A 385 15.51 -13.70 4.43
N THR A 386 15.71 -14.63 3.49
CA THR A 386 14.64 -15.51 3.02
C THR A 386 14.70 -16.88 3.72
N ASP A 387 13.65 -17.68 3.54
CA ASP A 387 13.58 -19.02 4.13
C ASP A 387 14.55 -20.01 3.48
N LEU A 388 14.98 -19.74 2.24
CA LEU A 388 15.92 -20.59 1.50
C LEU A 388 17.34 -20.49 2.09
N LEU A 389 17.91 -19.28 2.21
CA LEU A 389 19.21 -19.07 2.84
C LEU A 389 19.21 -19.44 4.34
N LYS A 390 18.11 -19.20 5.06
CA LYS A 390 17.97 -19.68 6.45
C LYS A 390 18.05 -21.19 6.53
N TYR A 391 17.41 -21.91 5.61
CA TYR A 391 17.48 -23.36 5.56
C TYR A 391 18.91 -23.83 5.25
N ALA A 392 19.55 -23.26 4.22
CA ALA A 392 20.93 -23.60 3.84
C ALA A 392 21.93 -23.36 5.01
N ARG A 393 21.84 -22.21 5.69
CA ARG A 393 22.73 -21.90 6.84
C ARG A 393 22.47 -22.79 8.06
N ASN A 394 21.24 -23.27 8.24
CA ASN A 394 20.89 -24.20 9.32
C ASN A 394 21.28 -25.66 9.04
N VAL A 395 21.94 -25.97 7.92
CA VAL A 395 22.34 -27.34 7.60
C VAL A 395 23.36 -27.90 8.59
N ASN A 396 24.18 -27.10 9.26
CA ASN A 396 25.01 -27.61 10.35
C ASN A 396 24.18 -28.29 11.46
N SER A 397 22.98 -27.76 11.76
CA SER A 397 22.06 -28.38 12.71
C SER A 397 21.39 -29.63 12.13
N HIS A 398 21.04 -29.63 10.84
CA HIS A 398 20.46 -30.80 10.17
C HIS A 398 21.47 -31.94 10.00
N PHE A 399 22.71 -31.62 9.62
CA PHE A 399 23.85 -32.52 9.56
C PHE A 399 24.11 -33.15 10.93
N ALA A 400 24.26 -32.33 11.96
CA ALA A 400 24.54 -32.81 13.30
C ALA A 400 23.41 -33.71 13.82
N ASN A 401 22.14 -33.33 13.62
CA ASN A 401 20.99 -34.16 13.97
C ASN A 401 20.98 -35.51 13.22
N LYS A 402 21.19 -35.51 11.90
CA LYS A 402 21.22 -36.73 11.07
C LYS A 402 22.37 -37.65 11.47
N LYS A 403 23.56 -37.09 11.66
CA LYS A 403 24.75 -37.83 12.10
C LYS A 403 24.53 -38.46 13.47
N CYS A 404 23.95 -37.71 14.41
CA CYS A 404 23.58 -38.23 15.72
C CYS A 404 22.61 -39.41 15.61
N GLN A 405 21.61 -39.33 14.72
CA GLN A 405 20.69 -40.43 14.45
C GLN A 405 21.41 -41.66 13.88
N ASP A 406 22.24 -41.49 12.86
CA ASP A 406 22.97 -42.60 12.21
C ASP A 406 23.90 -43.32 13.21
N VAL A 407 24.60 -42.55 14.05
CA VAL A 407 25.46 -43.09 15.12
C VAL A 407 24.63 -43.89 16.13
N ILE A 408 23.47 -43.38 16.55
CA ILE A 408 22.58 -44.09 17.49
C ILE A 408 21.99 -45.36 16.87
N VAL A 409 21.62 -45.32 15.59
CA VAL A 409 21.13 -46.50 14.85
C VAL A 409 22.23 -47.56 14.77
N ALA A 410 23.44 -47.19 14.35
CA ALA A 410 24.59 -48.10 14.29
C ALA A 410 24.91 -48.68 15.68
N ALA A 411 24.88 -47.86 16.72
CA ALA A 411 25.08 -48.30 18.09
C ALA A 411 24.04 -49.33 18.54
N ARG A 412 22.75 -49.11 18.23
CA ARG A 412 21.68 -50.09 18.53
C ARG A 412 21.90 -51.40 17.79
N THR A 413 22.23 -51.37 16.50
CA THR A 413 22.53 -52.57 15.73
C THR A 413 23.68 -53.37 16.34
N LEU A 414 24.73 -52.69 16.82
CA LEU A 414 25.85 -53.33 17.52
C LEU A 414 25.43 -53.91 18.87
N MET A 415 24.61 -53.20 19.66
CA MET A 415 24.10 -53.67 20.96
C MET A 415 23.22 -54.92 20.82
N THR A 416 22.45 -55.04 19.74
CA THR A 416 21.58 -56.21 19.47
C THR A 416 22.28 -57.33 18.68
N SER A 417 23.56 -57.17 18.32
CA SER A 417 24.33 -58.21 17.62
C SER A 417 24.76 -59.33 18.56
N GLU A 418 25.08 -60.51 18.00
CA GLU A 418 25.54 -61.68 18.77
C GLU A 418 26.75 -61.36 19.67
N ILE A 419 26.64 -61.64 20.97
CA ILE A 419 27.68 -61.36 21.97
C ILE A 419 28.67 -62.51 22.18
N HIS A 420 28.42 -63.67 21.59
CA HIS A 420 29.21 -64.90 21.78
C HIS A 420 30.57 -64.85 21.07
N ASN A 421 30.72 -64.02 20.04
CA ASN A 421 31.98 -63.79 19.35
C ASN A 421 32.87 -62.88 20.21
N THR A 422 33.99 -63.41 20.71
CA THR A 422 34.85 -62.69 21.67
C THR A 422 36.28 -62.50 21.17
N VAL A 423 36.86 -61.34 21.47
CA VAL A 423 38.24 -60.94 21.18
C VAL A 423 39.04 -60.91 22.48
N LYS A 424 40.27 -61.44 22.44
CA LYS A 424 41.20 -61.44 23.58
C LYS A 424 41.90 -60.07 23.67
N ILE A 425 41.81 -59.42 24.84
CA ILE A 425 42.54 -58.21 25.18
C ILE A 425 43.68 -58.62 26.14
N VAL A 426 44.88 -58.13 25.86
CA VAL A 426 46.11 -58.39 26.62
C VAL A 426 46.59 -57.04 27.19
N PRO A 427 47.23 -56.98 28.37
CA PRO A 427 47.77 -55.74 28.93
C PRO A 427 48.67 -54.95 27.97
N ASP A 428 49.46 -55.65 27.15
CA ASP A 428 50.33 -55.05 26.11
C ASP A 428 49.63 -54.83 24.76
N SER A 429 48.31 -55.06 24.69
CA SER A 429 47.57 -54.78 23.46
C SER A 429 47.57 -53.27 23.24
N LYS A 430 48.41 -52.83 22.30
CA LYS A 430 48.39 -51.49 21.73
C LYS A 430 47.09 -51.30 20.95
N VAL A 431 45.94 -51.35 21.62
CA VAL A 431 44.76 -50.67 21.12
C VAL A 431 45.16 -49.21 21.14
N LYS A 432 45.56 -48.69 19.99
CA LYS A 432 45.83 -47.26 19.82
C LYS A 432 44.49 -46.56 20.03
N VAL A 433 44.18 -46.23 21.28
CA VAL A 433 43.28 -45.13 21.58
C VAL A 433 43.94 -43.92 20.91
N PRO A 434 43.23 -43.16 20.06
CA PRO A 434 43.77 -41.92 19.52
C PRO A 434 44.33 -41.10 20.68
N ASP A 435 45.58 -40.65 20.59
CA ASP A 435 46.20 -39.86 21.65
C ASP A 435 45.30 -38.68 21.95
N LEU A 436 44.80 -38.61 23.20
CA LEU A 436 44.06 -37.45 23.67
C LEU A 436 44.97 -36.24 23.52
N PRO A 437 44.50 -35.11 22.98
CA PRO A 437 45.31 -33.90 22.93
C PRO A 437 45.77 -33.57 24.35
N SER A 438 47.08 -33.46 24.55
CA SER A 438 47.67 -33.08 25.83
C SER A 438 47.05 -31.75 26.28
N PRO A 439 46.62 -31.60 27.55
CA PRO A 439 45.92 -30.41 28.03
C PRO A 439 46.87 -29.21 28.23
N GLY A 440 47.68 -28.87 27.21
CA GLY A 440 48.77 -27.91 27.35
C GLY A 440 49.08 -27.04 26.14
N GLU A 441 48.45 -27.22 24.97
CA GLU A 441 48.85 -26.43 23.78
C GLU A 441 47.85 -25.37 23.32
N ASP A 442 46.63 -25.31 23.85
CA ASP A 442 45.71 -24.19 23.57
C ASP A 442 44.80 -23.90 24.76
N ASP A 443 45.31 -23.23 25.80
CA ASP A 443 44.43 -22.51 26.71
C ASP A 443 45.09 -21.26 27.31
N LYS A 444 45.05 -20.16 26.53
CA LYS A 444 45.03 -18.81 27.10
C LYS A 444 43.60 -18.49 27.59
N ARG A 445 43.07 -19.26 28.54
CA ARG A 445 41.92 -18.82 29.35
C ARG A 445 42.23 -19.06 30.82
N ALA A 446 42.38 -17.94 31.51
CA ALA A 446 42.71 -17.86 32.92
C ALA A 446 41.65 -18.58 33.77
N VAL A 447 41.99 -19.75 34.31
CA VAL A 447 41.34 -20.29 35.49
C VAL A 447 42.18 -19.92 36.70
N GLN A 448 41.54 -19.18 37.61
CA GLN A 448 42.08 -18.71 38.88
C GLN A 448 42.72 -19.86 39.68
N LYS A 449 44.03 -19.74 39.90
CA LYS A 449 44.77 -20.53 40.89
C LYS A 449 44.32 -20.14 42.29
N VAL A 450 43.70 -21.08 43.01
CA VAL A 450 43.68 -21.08 44.47
C VAL A 450 45.02 -21.65 44.94
N ALA A 451 45.68 -20.94 45.85
CA ALA A 451 47.05 -21.18 46.31
C ALA A 451 47.23 -22.52 47.04
N PRO A 452 48.39 -23.20 46.91
CA PRO A 452 48.80 -24.21 47.87
C PRO A 452 49.52 -23.54 49.05
N VAL A 453 49.13 -23.94 50.25
CA VAL A 453 49.82 -23.66 51.51
C VAL A 453 51.17 -24.40 51.51
N GLN A 454 52.20 -23.68 51.93
CA GLN A 454 53.56 -24.19 52.13
C GLN A 454 53.63 -25.17 53.30
N CYS A 455 54.36 -26.26 53.13
CA CYS A 455 55.08 -26.92 54.22
C CYS A 455 56.51 -27.20 53.71
N GLU A 456 57.48 -26.48 54.26
CA GLU A 456 58.91 -26.77 54.09
C GLU A 456 59.33 -27.90 55.03
N GLY A 457 60.19 -28.79 54.53
CA GLY A 457 61.14 -29.54 55.36
C GLY A 457 61.10 -31.05 55.20
N ALA A 458 61.93 -31.58 54.29
CA ALA A 458 62.96 -32.60 54.56
C ALA A 458 63.21 -33.49 53.34
N ALA A 459 64.48 -33.48 52.90
CA ALA A 459 65.23 -34.56 52.27
C ALA A 459 64.59 -35.35 51.13
N ASP A 460 65.10 -35.09 49.91
CA ASP A 460 65.45 -36.06 48.86
C ASP A 460 64.93 -37.50 49.08
N LEU A 461 63.66 -37.72 48.72
CA LEU A 461 63.08 -39.01 48.41
C LEU A 461 62.38 -38.82 47.08
N GLU A 462 62.72 -39.68 46.11
CA GLU A 462 61.96 -39.76 44.86
C GLU A 462 60.46 -39.88 45.19
N PRO A 463 59.56 -39.29 44.38
CA PRO A 463 58.14 -39.47 44.60
C PRO A 463 57.80 -40.95 44.38
N GLU A 464 57.76 -41.72 45.47
CA GLU A 464 57.28 -43.13 45.53
C GLU A 464 55.78 -43.25 45.17
N ASP A 465 55.14 -42.16 44.76
CA ASP A 465 53.73 -42.13 44.32
C ASP A 465 53.59 -42.16 42.78
N SER A 466 54.58 -42.63 42.02
CA SER A 466 54.31 -43.05 40.64
C SER A 466 53.69 -44.44 40.65
N LEU A 467 52.36 -44.49 40.55
CA LEU A 467 51.64 -45.74 40.28
C LEU A 467 52.32 -46.42 39.08
N ASP A 468 52.63 -47.71 39.24
CA ASP A 468 53.18 -48.54 38.17
C ASP A 468 52.32 -48.34 36.90
N PRO A 469 52.91 -48.21 35.69
CA PRO A 469 52.16 -48.03 34.44
C PRO A 469 51.04 -49.07 34.23
N HIS A 470 51.17 -50.22 34.88
CA HIS A 470 50.21 -51.32 34.84
C HIS A 470 49.22 -51.33 36.02
N SER A 471 49.24 -50.34 36.92
CA SER A 471 48.33 -50.25 38.08
C SER A 471 46.84 -50.21 37.69
N PHE A 472 46.53 -49.71 36.48
CA PHE A 472 45.19 -49.71 35.90
C PHE A 472 45.03 -50.70 34.73
N SER A 473 46.02 -51.57 34.51
CA SER A 473 45.95 -52.59 33.47
C SER A 473 45.02 -53.72 33.91
N LEU A 474 43.97 -53.97 33.12
CA LEU A 474 43.13 -55.14 33.32
C LEU A 474 43.92 -56.43 33.01
N PRO A 475 43.68 -57.52 33.75
CA PRO A 475 44.23 -58.83 33.37
C PRO A 475 43.72 -59.23 31.99
N THR A 476 44.43 -60.16 31.35
CA THR A 476 44.03 -60.68 30.03
C THR A 476 42.57 -61.16 30.07
N CYS A 477 41.69 -60.50 29.32
CA CYS A 477 40.26 -60.75 29.33
C CYS A 477 39.73 -60.96 27.90
N ARG A 478 38.50 -61.47 27.78
CA ARG A 478 37.81 -61.56 26.49
C ARG A 478 36.59 -60.65 26.51
N ILE A 479 36.46 -59.81 25.49
CA ILE A 479 35.29 -58.94 25.31
C ILE A 479 34.55 -59.34 24.03
N SER A 480 33.25 -59.09 23.97
CA SER A 480 32.47 -59.31 22.74
C SER A 480 32.95 -58.39 21.62
N GLU A 481 33.02 -58.91 20.40
CA GLU A 481 33.44 -58.16 19.21
C GLU A 481 32.49 -56.98 18.93
N SER A 482 31.19 -57.17 19.18
CA SER A 482 30.17 -56.12 19.08
C SER A 482 30.45 -54.94 20.01
N VAL A 483 30.87 -55.20 21.25
CA VAL A 483 31.24 -54.17 22.25
C VAL A 483 32.52 -53.45 21.84
N LYS A 484 33.50 -54.17 21.28
CA LYS A 484 34.72 -53.55 20.73
C LYS A 484 34.39 -52.56 19.62
N LYS A 485 33.56 -52.96 18.65
CA LYS A 485 33.09 -52.11 17.55
C LYS A 485 32.27 -50.92 18.05
N LEU A 486 31.47 -51.11 19.10
CA LEU A 486 30.70 -50.04 19.73
C LEU A 486 31.60 -48.97 20.36
N MET A 487 32.68 -49.39 21.04
CA MET A 487 33.65 -48.46 21.61
C MET A 487 34.42 -47.70 20.52
N GLU A 488 34.79 -48.39 19.43
CA GLU A 488 35.43 -47.76 18.27
C GLU A 488 34.52 -46.71 17.61
N LEU A 489 33.22 -47.00 17.46
CA LEU A 489 32.22 -46.05 16.99
C LEU A 489 32.14 -44.80 17.90
N ALA A 490 32.15 -44.99 19.22
CA ALA A 490 32.14 -43.89 20.18
C ALA A 490 33.40 -43.01 20.06
N TYR A 491 34.59 -43.62 19.97
CA TYR A 491 35.85 -42.88 19.79
C TYR A 491 35.89 -42.12 18.46
N GLN A 492 35.49 -42.75 17.36
CA GLN A 492 35.43 -42.08 16.05
C GLN A 492 34.47 -40.88 16.07
N THR A 493 33.32 -41.03 16.73
CA THR A 493 32.33 -39.94 16.86
C THR A 493 32.87 -38.78 17.70
N LEU A 494 33.60 -39.06 18.79
CA LEU A 494 34.25 -38.02 19.60
C LEU A 494 35.39 -37.32 18.84
N LEU A 495 36.19 -38.07 18.08
CA LEU A 495 37.25 -37.49 17.27
C LEU A 495 36.68 -36.57 16.18
N GLU A 496 35.59 -36.98 15.51
CA GLU A 496 34.86 -36.12 14.57
C GLU A 496 34.24 -34.88 15.25
N ALA A 497 33.85 -34.98 16.52
CA ALA A 497 33.39 -33.82 17.28
C ALA A 497 34.48 -32.76 17.48
N THR A 498 35.75 -33.16 17.62
CA THR A 498 36.89 -32.22 17.77
C THR A 498 37.18 -31.42 16.50
N THR A 499 36.78 -31.93 15.32
CA THR A 499 37.00 -31.26 14.02
C THR A 499 35.73 -30.60 13.48
N SER A 500 34.63 -30.63 14.22
CA SER A 500 33.31 -30.11 13.81
C SER A 500 33.04 -28.70 14.36
N SER A 501 32.02 -28.02 13.82
CA SER A 501 31.55 -26.74 14.36
C SER A 501 31.02 -26.87 15.80
N ASP A 502 31.10 -25.79 16.59
CA ASP A 502 30.72 -25.77 18.01
C ASP A 502 29.36 -26.43 18.29
N GLN A 503 28.35 -26.10 17.47
CA GLN A 503 27.00 -26.65 17.63
C GLN A 503 26.94 -28.16 17.32
N CYS A 504 27.68 -28.63 16.32
CA CYS A 504 27.76 -30.04 15.96
C CYS A 504 28.55 -30.83 17.02
N ALA A 505 29.67 -30.28 17.50
CA ALA A 505 30.53 -30.89 18.50
C ALA A 505 29.75 -31.22 19.80
N VAL A 506 28.92 -30.28 20.27
CA VAL A 506 28.06 -30.48 21.45
C VAL A 506 27.06 -31.62 21.22
N GLN A 507 26.42 -31.68 20.05
CA GLN A 507 25.44 -32.72 19.75
C GLN A 507 26.06 -34.11 19.60
N LEU A 508 27.23 -34.22 18.94
CA LEU A 508 27.97 -35.47 18.82
C LEU A 508 28.44 -35.99 20.19
N PHE A 509 28.93 -35.10 21.05
CA PHE A 509 29.31 -35.44 22.42
C PHE A 509 28.12 -36.03 23.21
N TYR A 510 26.96 -35.36 23.19
CA TYR A 510 25.77 -35.87 23.86
C TYR A 510 25.25 -37.17 23.25
N SER A 511 25.43 -37.37 21.94
CA SER A 511 25.07 -38.63 21.29
C SER A 511 25.94 -39.79 21.75
N VAL A 512 27.25 -39.58 21.91
CA VAL A 512 28.14 -40.61 22.49
C VAL A 512 27.76 -40.92 23.93
N ARG A 513 27.41 -39.91 24.74
CA ARG A 513 26.86 -40.15 26.08
C ARG A 513 25.58 -40.99 26.02
N ASN A 514 24.69 -40.71 25.07
CA ASN A 514 23.45 -41.46 24.89
C ASN A 514 23.70 -42.91 24.45
N ILE A 515 24.74 -43.19 23.67
CA ILE A 515 25.16 -44.58 23.35
C ILE A 515 25.43 -45.36 24.64
N PHE A 516 26.17 -44.79 25.58
CA PHE A 516 26.46 -45.47 26.84
C PHE A 516 25.21 -45.66 27.70
N HIS A 517 24.30 -44.69 27.76
CA HIS A 517 23.02 -44.88 28.43
C HIS A 517 22.19 -45.99 27.78
N LEU A 518 22.06 -45.97 26.45
CA LEU A 518 21.39 -47.03 25.67
C LEU A 518 21.97 -48.42 25.93
N PHE A 519 23.29 -48.52 26.09
CA PHE A 519 23.94 -49.81 26.37
C PHE A 519 23.41 -50.46 27.65
N HIS A 520 23.27 -49.68 28.73
CA HIS A 520 22.80 -50.17 30.03
C HIS A 520 21.36 -50.69 29.98
N ASP A 521 20.52 -50.11 29.12
CA ASP A 521 19.11 -50.49 29.02
C ASP A 521 18.89 -51.63 28.01
N VAL A 522 19.55 -51.55 26.85
CA VAL A 522 19.28 -52.43 25.70
C VAL A 522 19.95 -53.79 25.86
N VAL A 523 21.25 -53.82 26.20
CA VAL A 523 22.03 -55.08 26.20
C VAL A 523 21.53 -56.08 27.23
N PRO A 524 21.27 -55.71 28.51
CA PRO A 524 20.74 -56.64 29.51
C PRO A 524 19.30 -57.09 29.22
N THR A 525 18.55 -56.33 28.42
CA THR A 525 17.16 -56.68 28.08
C THR A 525 17.11 -57.61 26.87
N TYR A 526 17.95 -57.38 25.87
CA TYR A 526 17.96 -58.14 24.62
C TYR A 526 18.69 -59.48 24.74
N HIS A 527 19.78 -59.55 25.52
CA HIS A 527 20.60 -60.76 25.70
C HIS A 527 20.34 -61.51 27.02
N LYS A 528 19.17 -61.28 27.63
CA LYS A 528 18.64 -62.09 28.73
C LYS A 528 18.33 -63.50 28.24
#